data_AF-A0A9R1XME7-F1
#
_entry.id   AF-A0A9R1XME7-F1
#
_cell.length_a   1.000
_cell.length_b   1.000
_cell.length_c   1.000
_cell.angle_alpha   90.00
_cell.angle_beta   90.00
_cell.angle_gamma   90.00
#
_symmetry.space_group_name_H-M   'P 1'
#
loop_
_entity.id
_entity.type
_entity.pdbx_description
1 polymer ?
#
loop_
_entity_poly.entity_id
_entity_poly.type
_entity_poly.pdbx_seq_one_letter_code
_entity_poly.pdbx_strand_id
1 'polypeptide(L)'
;MVFFRVCDLKALIDSKLTIPINNPTVWLHLVPIKCISFVWRACMGRIPTAVALSRRGINMSSTSYQMCFSGVDTADHILLNCPIAFDSLRWIFNWCDISIQRFLSISDFVNFAASWGNYPKKRKIFIAIFYGVCGKQGTMYGLTKSN
;
A
#
# COMPACT_ATOMS: atom_id res chain seq x y z
N MET A 1 -11.71 -24.22 -21.54
CA MET A 1 -11.63 -22.81 -21.13
C MET A 1 -12.47 -22.65 -19.86
N VAL A 2 -11.84 -22.45 -18.70
CA VAL A 2 -12.59 -22.31 -17.43
C VAL A 2 -13.00 -20.85 -17.28
N PHE A 3 -14.30 -20.58 -17.33
CA PHE A 3 -14.84 -19.26 -17.04
C PHE A 3 -15.05 -19.13 -15.54
N PHE A 4 -14.28 -18.26 -14.90
CA PHE A 4 -14.53 -17.88 -13.51
C PHE A 4 -15.46 -16.67 -13.50
N ARG A 5 -16.59 -16.75 -12.80
CA ARG A 5 -17.34 -15.54 -12.44
C ARG A 5 -16.49 -14.75 -11.46
N VAL A 6 -16.43 -13.43 -11.66
CA VAL A 6 -15.63 -12.53 -10.80
C VAL A 6 -16.02 -12.69 -9.33
N CYS A 7 -17.31 -12.92 -9.05
CA CYS A 7 -17.80 -13.20 -7.69
C CYS A 7 -17.23 -14.50 -7.10
N ASP A 8 -17.20 -15.58 -7.88
CA ASP A 8 -16.71 -16.89 -7.43
C ASP A 8 -15.20 -16.88 -7.23
N LEU A 9 -14.47 -16.22 -8.14
CA LEU A 9 -13.03 -16.02 -8.00
C LEU A 9 -12.71 -15.14 -6.79
N LYS A 10 -13.51 -14.08 -6.56
CA LYS A 10 -13.35 -13.22 -5.39
C LYS A 10 -13.62 -13.99 -4.09
N ALA A 11 -14.71 -14.76 -4.02
CA ALA A 11 -15.01 -15.60 -2.86
C ALA A 11 -13.93 -16.68 -2.62
N LEU A 12 -13.36 -17.25 -3.68
CA LEU A 12 -12.26 -18.20 -3.59
C LEU A 12 -10.97 -17.54 -3.08
N ILE A 13 -10.64 -16.35 -3.58
CA ILE A 13 -9.50 -15.57 -3.13
C ILE A 13 -9.69 -15.17 -1.66
N ASP A 14 -10.87 -14.67 -1.30
CA ASP A 14 -11.21 -14.26 0.07
C ASP A 14 -11.11 -15.47 1.02
N SER A 15 -11.64 -16.65 0.65
CA SER A 15 -11.56 -17.87 1.46
C SER A 15 -10.13 -18.44 1.61
N LYS A 16 -9.27 -18.26 0.59
CA LYS A 16 -7.85 -18.65 0.65
C LYS A 16 -6.99 -17.63 1.39
N LEU A 17 -7.39 -16.35 1.40
CA LEU A 17 -6.71 -15.27 2.11
C LEU A 17 -7.20 -15.08 3.55
N THR A 18 -8.33 -15.71 3.94
CA THR A 18 -8.73 -15.87 5.35
C THR A 18 -7.91 -16.93 6.10
N ILE A 19 -7.08 -17.71 5.39
CA ILE A 19 -5.99 -18.45 6.02
C ILE A 19 -5.01 -17.38 6.55
N PRO A 20 -4.46 -17.50 7.77
CA PRO A 20 -3.44 -16.58 8.27
C PRO A 20 -2.15 -16.81 7.48
N ILE A 21 -2.15 -16.43 6.21
CA ILE A 21 -0.92 -16.05 5.54
C ILE A 21 -0.43 -14.87 6.38
N ASN A 22 0.82 -14.94 6.80
CA ASN A 22 1.52 -13.99 7.66
C ASN A 22 1.67 -12.58 7.04
N ASN A 23 0.70 -12.17 6.21
CA ASN A 23 0.62 -10.95 5.43
C ASN A 23 -0.64 -10.18 5.87
N PRO A 24 -0.48 -9.06 6.59
CA PRO A 24 -1.56 -8.34 7.28
C PRO A 24 -2.50 -7.57 6.35
N THR A 25 -2.60 -7.89 5.05
CA THR A 25 -3.50 -7.18 4.14
C THR A 25 -4.95 -7.55 4.42
N VAL A 26 -5.59 -6.75 5.26
CA VAL A 26 -7.00 -6.91 5.66
C VAL A 26 -7.88 -6.58 4.44
N TRP A 27 -8.61 -7.58 3.95
CA TRP A 27 -9.63 -7.38 2.93
C TRP A 27 -10.78 -6.56 3.50
N LEU A 28 -10.93 -5.33 2.99
CA LEU A 28 -11.93 -4.36 3.43
C LEU A 28 -12.87 -4.01 2.28
N HIS A 29 -14.15 -4.38 2.40
CA HIS A 29 -15.19 -3.99 1.44
C HIS A 29 -15.36 -2.47 1.29
N LEU A 30 -14.88 -1.69 2.27
CA LEU A 30 -14.93 -0.23 2.27
C LEU A 30 -13.97 0.41 1.25
N VAL A 31 -13.04 -0.36 0.67
CA VAL A 31 -12.01 0.16 -0.23
C VAL A 31 -12.10 -0.55 -1.59
N PRO A 32 -11.93 0.16 -2.71
CA PRO A 32 -11.79 -0.47 -4.02
C PRO A 32 -10.69 -1.53 -4.03
N ILE A 33 -10.96 -2.68 -4.67
CA ILE A 33 -10.02 -3.81 -4.75
C ILE A 33 -8.64 -3.41 -5.29
N LYS A 34 -8.59 -2.46 -6.23
CA LYS A 34 -7.34 -1.93 -6.79
C LYS A 34 -6.40 -1.34 -5.73
N CYS A 35 -6.93 -0.71 -4.68
CA CYS A 35 -6.13 -0.13 -3.60
C CYS A 35 -5.57 -1.23 -2.69
N ILE A 36 -6.40 -2.23 -2.34
CA ILE A 36 -5.98 -3.40 -1.56
C ILE A 36 -4.87 -4.15 -2.31
N SER A 37 -5.09 -4.45 -3.59
CA SER A 37 -4.08 -5.12 -4.45
C SER A 37 -2.82 -4.29 -4.64
N PHE A 38 -2.90 -2.95 -4.55
CA PHE A 38 -1.72 -2.10 -4.61
C PHE A 38 -0.88 -2.21 -3.33
N VAL A 39 -1.50 -2.09 -2.15
CA VAL A 39 -0.81 -2.24 -0.86
C VAL A 39 -0.23 -3.64 -0.72
N TRP A 40 -0.97 -4.68 -1.10
CA TRP A 40 -0.48 -6.06 -1.11
C TRP A 40 0.75 -6.24 -1.99
N ARG A 41 0.73 -5.70 -3.21
CA ARG A 41 1.92 -5.70 -4.08
C ARG A 41 3.07 -4.89 -3.48
N ALA A 42 2.78 -3.83 -2.74
CA ALA A 42 3.80 -3.01 -2.08
C ALA A 42 4.49 -3.77 -0.95
N CYS A 43 3.74 -4.47 -0.08
CA CYS A 43 4.30 -5.35 0.96
C CYS A 43 5.22 -6.43 0.38
N MET A 44 4.94 -6.90 -0.83
CA MET A 44 5.80 -7.88 -1.53
C MET A 44 6.99 -7.24 -2.28
N GLY A 45 7.13 -5.91 -2.28
CA GLY A 45 8.13 -5.21 -3.09
C GLY A 45 7.93 -5.39 -4.60
N ARG A 46 6.68 -5.57 -5.05
CA ARG A 46 6.30 -5.87 -6.44
C ARG A 46 5.61 -4.71 -7.16
N ILE A 47 5.49 -3.53 -6.54
CA ILE A 47 5.08 -2.31 -7.25
C ILE A 47 6.23 -1.80 -8.12
N PRO A 48 5.95 -1.08 -9.22
CA PRO A 48 6.97 -0.73 -10.22
C PRO A 48 7.84 0.45 -9.75
N THR A 49 8.60 0.31 -8.66
CA THR A 49 9.53 1.35 -8.19
C THR A 49 10.83 1.35 -9.00
N ALA A 50 11.65 2.40 -8.92
CA ALA A 50 12.94 2.44 -9.63
C ALA A 50 13.84 1.26 -9.27
N VAL A 51 13.94 0.92 -7.97
CA VAL A 51 14.69 -0.24 -7.50
C VAL A 51 14.10 -1.55 -8.06
N ALA A 52 12.78 -1.70 -8.06
CA ALA A 52 12.12 -2.90 -8.55
C ALA A 52 12.26 -3.06 -10.09
N LEU A 53 12.29 -1.97 -10.84
CA LEU A 53 12.51 -1.95 -12.29
C LEU A 53 13.97 -2.24 -12.63
N SER A 54 14.92 -1.61 -11.92
CA SER A 54 16.35 -1.87 -12.06
C SER A 54 16.68 -3.35 -11.80
N ARG A 55 16.11 -3.95 -10.75
CA ARG A 55 16.24 -5.39 -10.48
C ARG A 55 15.71 -6.29 -11.61
N ARG A 56 14.80 -5.78 -12.44
CA ARG A 56 14.27 -6.50 -13.63
C ARG A 56 15.09 -6.23 -14.90
N GLY A 57 16.23 -5.53 -14.80
CA GLY A 57 17.07 -5.17 -15.94
C GLY A 57 16.53 -4.02 -16.77
N ILE A 58 15.50 -3.30 -16.30
CA ILE A 58 14.99 -2.11 -16.98
C ILE A 58 15.88 -0.93 -16.59
N ASN A 59 16.66 -0.44 -17.54
CA ASN A 59 17.56 0.68 -17.33
C ASN A 59 16.76 1.98 -17.19
N MET A 60 16.57 2.44 -15.96
CA MET A 60 16.01 3.76 -15.68
C MET A 60 17.14 4.78 -15.89
N SER A 61 17.04 5.62 -16.92
CA SER A 61 18.01 6.68 -17.22
C SER A 61 18.21 7.66 -16.06
N SER A 62 17.24 7.72 -15.14
CA SER A 62 17.38 8.35 -13.83
C SER A 62 16.85 7.39 -12.75
N THR A 63 17.73 6.83 -11.92
CA THR A 63 17.36 6.07 -10.69
C THR A 63 16.75 6.97 -9.61
N SER A 64 16.33 8.18 -9.98
CA SER A 64 16.24 9.32 -9.11
C SER A 64 14.98 10.15 -9.41
N TYR A 65 14.18 10.36 -8.35
CA TYR A 65 13.49 11.63 -8.06
C TYR A 65 12.10 11.93 -8.62
N GLN A 66 11.30 10.98 -9.08
CA GLN A 66 10.00 11.31 -9.69
C GLN A 66 8.89 11.78 -8.73
N MET A 67 8.99 11.52 -7.41
CA MET A 67 7.95 11.92 -6.43
C MET A 67 8.40 13.02 -5.45
N CYS A 68 9.60 12.89 -4.88
CA CYS A 68 10.04 13.76 -3.78
C CYS A 68 11.44 14.35 -3.94
N PHE A 69 12.06 14.17 -5.11
CA PHE A 69 13.41 14.63 -5.39
C PHE A 69 14.47 14.30 -4.31
N SER A 70 14.19 13.30 -3.49
CA SER A 70 14.99 12.90 -2.35
C SER A 70 14.79 11.41 -2.09
N GLY A 71 15.87 10.70 -1.73
CA GLY A 71 15.83 9.27 -1.43
C GLY A 71 15.79 8.34 -2.64
N VAL A 72 15.90 7.04 -2.36
CA VAL A 72 15.79 5.97 -3.34
C VAL A 72 14.32 5.55 -3.44
N ASP A 73 13.81 5.43 -4.67
CA ASP A 73 12.45 5.00 -4.98
C ASP A 73 12.23 3.52 -4.61
N THR A 74 12.01 3.26 -3.32
CA THR A 74 11.52 2.00 -2.77
C THR A 74 10.03 2.10 -2.43
N ALA A 75 9.37 0.95 -2.25
CA ALA A 75 7.95 0.94 -1.89
C ALA A 75 7.73 1.63 -0.53
N ASP A 76 8.61 1.37 0.43
CA ASP A 76 8.54 1.97 1.76
C ASP A 76 8.84 3.46 1.73
N HIS A 77 9.76 3.90 0.86
CA HIS A 77 10.03 5.32 0.69
C HIS A 77 8.81 6.02 0.10
N ILE A 78 8.32 5.57 -1.05
CA ILE A 78 7.23 6.23 -1.78
C ILE A 78 5.93 6.27 -0.96
N LEU A 79 5.67 5.26 -0.12
CA LEU A 79 4.39 5.13 0.58
C LEU A 79 4.40 5.60 2.04
N LEU A 80 5.58 5.71 2.68
CA LEU A 80 5.67 6.07 4.10
C LEU A 80 6.69 7.18 4.39
N ASN A 81 7.87 7.16 3.76
CA ASN A 81 9.00 8.00 4.17
C ASN A 81 9.26 9.22 3.26
N CYS A 82 8.68 9.24 2.07
CA CYS A 82 8.64 10.40 1.19
C CYS A 82 7.95 11.55 1.94
N PRO A 83 8.46 12.79 1.92
CA PRO A 83 7.85 13.92 2.63
C PRO A 83 6.35 14.06 2.38
N ILE A 84 5.92 13.93 1.12
CA ILE A 84 4.50 14.00 0.72
C ILE A 84 3.68 12.85 1.33
N ALA A 85 4.25 11.64 1.32
CA ALA A 85 3.60 10.45 1.87
C ALA A 85 3.53 10.51 3.40
N PHE A 86 4.61 10.95 4.05
CA PHE A 86 4.71 11.10 5.49
C PHE A 86 3.77 12.19 6.01
N ASP A 87 3.67 13.33 5.31
CA ASP A 87 2.68 14.35 5.64
C ASP A 87 1.28 13.77 5.55
N SER A 88 0.93 13.11 4.43
CA SER A 88 -0.38 12.46 4.29
C SER A 88 -0.66 11.48 5.43
N LEU A 89 0.33 10.70 5.85
CA LEU A 89 0.20 9.78 6.98
C LEU A 89 -0.01 10.51 8.31
N ARG A 90 0.69 11.62 8.54
CA ARG A 90 0.52 12.48 9.71
C ARG A 90 -0.90 13.03 9.81
N TRP A 91 -1.51 13.45 8.70
CA TRP A 91 -2.92 13.86 8.66
C TRP A 91 -3.86 12.72 9.09
N ILE A 92 -3.61 11.49 8.61
CA ILE A 92 -4.40 10.31 9.00
C ILE A 92 -4.26 10.01 10.49
N PHE A 93 -3.04 10.06 11.04
CA PHE A 93 -2.81 9.85 12.47
C PHE A 93 -3.52 10.88 13.33
N ASN A 94 -3.46 12.16 12.96
CA ASN A 94 -4.19 13.21 13.65
C ASN A 94 -5.71 12.98 13.61
N TRP A 95 -6.26 12.56 12.46
CA TRP A 95 -7.70 12.26 12.35
C TRP A 95 -8.15 11.05 13.17
N CYS A 96 -7.26 10.08 13.36
CA CYS A 96 -7.56 8.87 14.11
C CYS A 96 -7.14 8.94 15.59
N ASP A 97 -6.66 10.10 16.04
CA ASP A 97 -6.13 10.32 17.40
C ASP A 97 -5.03 9.31 17.77
N ILE A 98 -4.07 9.13 16.84
CA ILE A 98 -2.92 8.22 16.97
C ILE A 98 -1.66 9.06 17.14
N SER A 99 -0.79 8.66 18.07
CA SER A 99 0.54 9.26 18.17
C SER A 99 1.31 9.06 16.86
N ILE A 100 1.90 10.14 16.34
CA ILE A 100 2.67 10.08 15.10
C ILE A 100 3.86 9.15 15.32
N GLN A 101 3.95 8.11 14.49
CA GLN A 101 5.02 7.13 14.51
C GLN A 101 5.64 7.00 13.12
N ARG A 102 6.94 6.78 13.06
CA ARG A 102 7.65 6.57 11.80
C ARG A 102 7.86 5.08 11.57
N PHE A 103 7.48 4.62 10.37
CA PHE A 103 7.62 3.23 9.96
C PHE A 103 8.64 3.12 8.83
N LEU A 104 9.57 2.17 8.95
CA LEU A 104 10.60 1.93 7.93
C LEU A 104 10.13 0.97 6.85
N SER A 105 9.12 0.15 7.14
CA SER A 105 8.57 -0.86 6.24
C SER A 105 7.05 -0.76 6.18
N ILE A 106 6.50 -0.90 4.97
CA ILE A 106 5.04 -0.96 4.79
C ILE A 106 4.43 -2.19 5.45
N SER A 107 5.17 -3.29 5.56
CA SER A 107 4.71 -4.48 6.26
C SER A 107 4.55 -4.21 7.76
N ASP A 108 5.50 -3.50 8.38
CA ASP A 108 5.42 -3.13 9.79
C ASP A 108 4.25 -2.17 10.05
N PHE A 109 4.05 -1.21 9.15
CA PHE A 109 2.90 -0.31 9.21
C PHE A 109 1.57 -1.07 9.12
N VAL A 110 1.43 -1.99 8.16
CA VAL A 110 0.18 -2.73 7.99
C VAL A 110 -0.06 -3.68 9.17
N ASN A 111 0.99 -4.27 9.74
CA ASN A 111 0.90 -5.04 10.99
C ASN A 111 0.41 -4.18 12.16
N PHE A 112 0.98 -2.99 12.35
CA PHE A 112 0.51 -2.02 13.33
C PHE A 112 -0.96 -1.65 13.08
N ALA A 113 -1.34 -1.35 11.85
CA ALA A 113 -2.70 -0.98 11.51
C ALA A 113 -3.70 -2.12 11.78
N ALA A 114 -3.29 -3.38 11.60
CA ALA A 114 -4.09 -4.56 11.90
C ALA A 114 -4.23 -4.83 13.42
N SER A 115 -3.26 -4.41 14.24
CA SER A 115 -3.31 -4.55 15.70
C SER A 115 -3.82 -3.28 16.41
N TRP A 116 -3.94 -2.15 15.70
CA TRP A 116 -4.29 -0.87 16.30
C TRP A 116 -5.74 -0.80 16.78
N GLY A 117 -5.89 -0.30 18.01
CA GLY A 117 -7.17 0.01 18.64
C GLY A 117 -7.93 -1.22 19.13
N ASN A 118 -8.69 -1.04 20.22
CA ASN A 118 -9.52 -2.10 20.79
C ASN A 118 -10.86 -2.28 20.05
N TYR A 119 -11.25 -1.31 19.22
CA TYR A 119 -12.56 -1.31 18.55
C TYR A 119 -12.45 -1.71 17.06
N PRO A 120 -13.00 -2.86 16.65
CA PRO A 120 -12.86 -3.38 15.29
C PRO A 120 -13.35 -2.41 14.20
N LYS A 121 -14.40 -1.60 14.45
CA LYS A 121 -14.90 -0.66 13.43
C LYS A 121 -13.95 0.51 13.21
N LYS A 122 -13.37 1.08 14.28
CA LYS A 122 -12.38 2.17 14.18
C LYS A 122 -11.14 1.69 13.43
N ARG A 123 -10.68 0.48 13.76
CA ARG A 123 -9.57 -0.18 13.05
C ARG A 123 -9.85 -0.33 11.55
N LYS A 124 -11.02 -0.85 11.18
CA LYS A 124 -11.42 -1.01 9.77
C LYS A 124 -11.44 0.33 9.02
N ILE A 125 -11.92 1.40 9.65
CA ILE A 125 -11.94 2.75 9.07
C ILE A 125 -10.52 3.27 8.88
N PHE A 126 -9.65 3.16 9.89
CA PHE A 126 -8.25 3.59 9.80
C PHE A 126 -7.50 2.91 8.65
N ILE A 127 -7.58 1.57 8.56
CA ILE A 127 -6.96 0.81 7.46
C ILE A 127 -7.55 1.23 6.12
N ALA A 128 -8.87 1.47 6.05
CA ALA A 128 -9.53 1.88 4.82
C ALA A 128 -9.06 3.25 4.31
N ILE A 129 -8.92 4.23 5.22
CA ILE A 129 -8.39 5.56 4.90
C ILE A 129 -6.96 5.42 4.35
N PHE A 130 -6.10 4.67 5.04
CA PHE A 130 -4.72 4.45 4.61
C PHE A 130 -4.65 3.80 3.22
N TYR A 131 -5.41 2.72 2.98
CA TYR A 131 -5.41 2.03 1.68
C TYR A 131 -5.91 2.95 0.56
N GLY A 132 -6.90 3.79 0.84
CA GLY A 132 -7.39 4.81 -0.09
C GLY A 132 -6.30 5.81 -0.49
N VAL A 133 -5.56 6.34 0.51
CA VAL A 133 -4.46 7.28 0.28
C VAL A 133 -3.31 6.63 -0.50
N CYS A 134 -2.90 5.41 -0.15
CA CYS A 134 -1.89 4.67 -0.93
C CYS A 134 -2.32 4.42 -2.38
N GLY A 135 -3.60 4.10 -2.62
CA GLY A 135 -4.12 3.91 -3.97
C GLY A 135 -4.05 5.18 -4.84
N LYS A 136 -4.27 6.35 -4.23
CA LYS A 136 -4.11 7.65 -4.90
C LYS A 136 -2.64 7.96 -5.21
N GLN A 137 -1.75 7.73 -4.25
CA GLN A 137 -0.30 7.88 -4.45
C GLN A 137 0.23 6.98 -5.57
N GLY A 138 -0.23 5.73 -5.64
CA GLY A 138 0.12 4.81 -6.72
C GLY A 138 -0.39 5.25 -8.10
N THR A 139 -1.52 5.95 -8.16
CA THR A 139 -2.03 6.52 -9.43
C THR A 139 -1.18 7.70 -9.87
N MET A 140 -0.82 8.61 -8.96
CA MET A 140 0.08 9.72 -9.27
C MET A 140 1.46 9.23 -9.74
N TYR A 141 2.01 8.21 -9.07
CA TYR A 141 3.28 7.59 -9.47
C TYR A 141 3.22 6.84 -10.82
N GLY A 142 2.07 6.25 -11.16
CA GLY A 142 1.87 5.61 -12.47
C GLY A 142 1.81 6.62 -13.61
N LEU A 143 1.23 7.80 -13.36
CA LEU A 143 1.14 8.88 -14.34
C LEU A 143 2.50 9.53 -14.62
N THR A 144 3.40 9.61 -13.63
CA THR A 144 4.76 10.17 -13.84
C THR A 144 5.71 9.26 -14.62
N LYS A 145 5.35 7.98 -14.83
CA LYS A 145 6.15 7.01 -15.62
C LYS A 145 5.68 6.80 -17.06
N SER A 146 4.55 7.38 -17.45
CA SER A 146 3.91 7.11 -18.75
C SER A 146 4.20 8.18 -19.82
N ASN A 147 5.13 9.10 -19.57
CA ASN A 147 5.60 10.11 -20.52
C ASN A 147 7.09 9.93 -20.79
#